data_AF-A0A9R0YWH3-F1
#
_entry.id   AF-A0A9R0YWH3-F1
#
_cell.length_a   1.000
_cell.length_b   1.000
_cell.length_c   1.000
_cell.angle_alpha   90.00
_cell.angle_beta   90.00
_cell.angle_gamma   90.00
#
_symmetry.space_group_name_H-M   'P 1'
#
loop_
_entity.id
_entity.type
_entity.pdbx_description
1 polymer ?
#
loop_
_entity_poly.entity_id
_entity_poly.type
_entity_poly.pdbx_seq_one_letter_code
_entity_poly.pdbx_strand_id
1 'polypeptide(L)'
;MTAGGDGTVGWVLGCLGELYVQNREPVPPVAVIPLGTGNDLSRSFGWGASFPFSWKTAAKRSLYKAILGTVSCLDRLLLFI
;
A
#
# COMPACT_ATOMS: atom_id res chain seq x y z
N MET A 1 2.27 -6.66 -1.30
CA MET A 1 2.73 -5.27 -1.61
C MET A 1 2.28 -4.93 -3.01
N THR A 2 1.92 -3.68 -3.29
CA THR A 2 1.59 -3.16 -4.63
C THR A 2 2.60 -2.07 -5.01
N ALA A 3 2.98 -1.98 -6.28
CA ALA A 3 3.94 -0.99 -6.77
C ALA A 3 3.36 -0.27 -8.00
N GLY A 4 3.24 1.05 -7.92
CA GLY A 4 2.58 1.83 -8.97
C GLY A 4 2.16 3.22 -8.51
N GLY A 5 1.34 3.87 -9.32
CA GLY A 5 0.64 5.12 -8.95
C GLY A 5 -0.75 4.87 -8.38
N ASP A 6 -1.54 5.93 -8.21
CA ASP A 6 -2.87 5.85 -7.58
C ASP A 6 -3.83 4.91 -8.31
N GLY A 7 -3.77 4.82 -9.64
CA GLY A 7 -4.60 3.88 -10.41
C GLY A 7 -4.33 2.41 -10.07
N THR A 8 -3.05 2.03 -9.95
CA THR A 8 -2.66 0.66 -9.58
C THR A 8 -3.03 0.34 -8.13
N VAL A 9 -2.81 1.28 -7.23
CA VAL A 9 -3.16 1.12 -5.81
C VAL A 9 -4.67 1.02 -5.64
N GLY A 10 -5.43 1.90 -6.28
CA GLY A 10 -6.90 1.89 -6.26
C GLY A 10 -7.48 0.61 -6.81
N TRP A 11 -6.93 0.08 -7.92
CA TRP A 11 -7.37 -1.21 -8.47
C TRP A 11 -7.18 -2.38 -7.48
N VAL A 12 -5.99 -2.47 -6.85
CA VAL A 12 -5.72 -3.51 -5.85
C VAL A 12 -6.66 -3.38 -4.63
N LEU A 13 -6.89 -2.16 -4.14
CA LEU A 13 -7.83 -1.92 -3.04
C LEU A 13 -9.27 -2.29 -3.41
N GLY A 14 -9.68 -2.05 -4.66
CA GLY A 14 -10.96 -2.50 -5.20
C GLY A 14 -11.10 -4.01 -5.14
N CYS A 15 -10.10 -4.76 -5.62
CA CYS A 15 -10.10 -6.22 -5.56
C CYS A 15 -10.16 -6.75 -4.11
N LEU A 16 -9.45 -6.11 -3.17
CA LEU A 16 -9.52 -6.49 -1.75
C LEU A 16 -10.89 -6.19 -1.14
N GLY A 17 -11.52 -5.08 -1.54
CA GLY A 17 -12.88 -4.75 -1.16
C GLY A 17 -13.89 -5.79 -1.65
N GLU A 18 -13.73 -6.28 -2.88
CA GLU A 18 -14.57 -7.36 -3.41
C GLU A 18 -14.39 -8.66 -2.62
N LEU A 19 -13.15 -9.04 -2.30
CA LEU A 19 -12.88 -10.21 -1.46
C LEU A 19 -13.53 -10.09 -0.07
N TYR A 20 -13.48 -8.90 0.52
CA TYR A 20 -14.16 -8.62 1.79
C TYR A 20 -15.68 -8.79 1.67
N VAL A 21 -16.32 -8.21 0.65
CA VAL A 21 -17.77 -8.33 0.42
C VAL A 21 -18.18 -9.78 0.18
N GLN A 22 -17.31 -10.59 -0.41
CA GLN A 22 -17.52 -12.03 -0.63
C GLN A 22 -17.26 -12.89 0.62
N ASN A 23 -16.96 -12.30 1.79
CA ASN A 23 -16.54 -13.01 3.02
C ASN A 23 -15.34 -13.95 2.78
N ARG A 24 -14.40 -13.56 1.91
CA ARG A 24 -13.15 -14.29 1.65
C ARG A 24 -12.07 -13.84 2.62
N GLU A 25 -12.23 -14.22 3.87
CA GLU A 25 -11.29 -13.88 4.94
C GLU A 25 -10.17 -14.94 5.10
N PRO A 26 -8.97 -14.55 5.56
CA PRO A 26 -8.57 -13.19 5.90
C PRO A 26 -8.14 -12.37 4.67
N VAL A 27 -8.56 -11.10 4.62
CA VAL A 27 -8.09 -10.15 3.61
C VAL A 27 -6.63 -9.79 3.92
N PRO A 28 -5.67 -10.04 3.02
CA PRO A 28 -4.26 -9.85 3.32
C PRO A 28 -3.93 -8.35 3.46
N PRO A 29 -3.09 -7.97 4.43
CA PRO A 29 -2.67 -6.60 4.58
C PRO A 29 -1.82 -6.13 3.39
N VAL A 30 -2.00 -4.87 2.98
CA VAL A 30 -1.32 -4.29 1.82
C VAL A 30 -0.35 -3.18 2.20
N ALA A 31 0.76 -3.14 1.49
CA ALA A 31 1.77 -2.09 1.55
C ALA A 31 1.97 -1.51 0.14
N VAL A 32 2.21 -0.21 0.06
CA VAL A 32 2.31 0.55 -1.19
C VAL A 32 3.75 0.98 -1.47
N ILE A 33 4.18 0.77 -2.71
CA ILE A 33 5.42 1.31 -3.26
C ILE A 33 5.03 2.42 -4.26
N PRO A 34 5.18 3.70 -3.89
CA PRO A 34 4.80 4.84 -4.72
C PRO A 34 5.76 5.01 -5.91
N LEU A 35 5.35 4.56 -7.10
CA LEU A 35 6.11 4.72 -8.35
C LEU A 35 5.51 5.76 -9.30
N GLY A 36 4.31 6.28 -9.01
CA GLY A 36 3.66 7.31 -9.81
C GLY A 36 4.16 8.74 -9.55
N THR A 37 3.57 9.72 -10.20
CA THR A 37 3.86 11.15 -9.96
C THR A 37 2.93 11.77 -8.90
N GLY A 38 1.67 11.31 -8.81
CA GLY A 38 0.65 11.79 -7.84
C GLY A 38 0.82 11.16 -6.45
N ASN A 39 0.66 9.84 -6.36
CA ASN A 39 0.86 9.02 -5.15
C ASN A 39 0.09 9.54 -3.92
N ASP A 40 -1.09 10.13 -4.14
CA ASP A 40 -1.92 10.68 -3.08
C ASP A 40 -2.45 9.58 -2.16
N LEU A 41 -2.73 8.39 -2.69
CA LEU A 41 -3.09 7.23 -1.88
C LEU A 41 -1.93 6.76 -1.01
N SER A 42 -0.71 6.70 -1.56
CA SER A 42 0.47 6.36 -0.78
C SER A 42 0.73 7.36 0.35
N ARG A 43 0.52 8.66 0.12
CA ARG A 43 0.61 9.68 1.17
C ARG A 43 -0.49 9.52 2.22
N SER A 44 -1.73 9.29 1.79
CA SER A 44 -2.88 9.09 2.67
C SER A 44 -2.71 7.87 3.59
N PHE A 45 -2.07 6.81 3.09
CA PHE A 45 -1.76 5.61 3.87
C PHE A 45 -0.40 5.66 4.58
N GLY A 46 0.30 6.79 4.58
CA GLY A 46 1.59 6.95 5.27
C GLY A 46 2.78 6.22 4.63
N TRP A 47 2.66 5.74 3.39
CA TRP A 47 3.74 5.11 2.62
C TRP A 47 4.68 6.12 1.94
N GLY A 48 4.27 7.39 1.88
CA GLY A 48 5.09 8.50 1.42
C GLY A 48 4.96 8.81 -0.07
N ALA A 49 5.79 9.74 -0.54
CA ALA A 49 5.83 10.18 -1.93
C ALA A 49 6.74 9.31 -2.81
N SER A 50 6.81 9.63 -4.11
CA SER A 50 7.63 8.91 -5.09
C SER A 50 9.10 8.81 -4.67
N PHE A 51 9.78 7.78 -5.16
CA PHE A 51 11.18 7.58 -4.83
C PHE A 51 12.08 8.69 -5.39
N PRO A 52 12.97 9.27 -4.55
CA PRO A 52 14.02 10.17 -5.01
C PRO A 52 15.08 9.37 -5.79
N PHE A 53 16.07 10.07 -6.35
CA PHE A 53 17.17 9.48 -7.14
C PHE A 53 17.87 8.29 -6.42
N SER A 54 17.84 8.27 -5.07
CA SER A 54 18.27 7.16 -4.20
C SER A 54 17.22 6.06 -3.99
N TRP A 55 16.55 5.64 -5.07
CA TRP A 55 15.40 4.72 -5.04
C TRP A 55 15.67 3.39 -4.31
N LYS A 56 16.90 2.88 -4.33
CA LYS A 56 17.29 1.65 -3.61
C LYS A 56 17.10 1.78 -2.10
N THR A 57 17.47 2.92 -1.52
CA THR A 57 17.34 3.18 -0.08
C THR A 57 15.87 3.34 0.30
N ALA A 58 15.11 4.03 -0.55
CA ALA A 58 13.69 4.24 -0.32
C ALA A 58 12.90 2.92 -0.45
N ALA A 59 13.20 2.08 -1.43
CA ALA A 59 12.62 0.74 -1.56
C ALA A 59 12.96 -0.16 -0.36
N LYS A 60 14.22 -0.15 0.11
CA LYS A 60 14.59 -0.86 1.35
C LYS A 60 13.76 -0.39 2.54
N ARG A 61 13.59 0.93 2.71
CA ARG A 61 12.78 1.48 3.80
C ARG A 61 11.32 1.02 3.72
N SER A 62 10.71 1.04 2.54
CA SER A 62 9.35 0.53 2.33
C SER A 62 9.25 -0.96 2.63
N LEU A 63 10.26 -1.76 2.26
CA LEU A 63 10.29 -3.19 2.56
C LEU A 63 10.38 -3.44 4.07
N TYR A 64 11.30 -2.76 4.76
CA TYR A 64 11.41 -2.84 6.22
C TYR A 64 10.13 -2.41 6.92
N LYS A 65 9.48 -1.35 6.44
CA LYS A 65 8.19 -0.90 6.95
C LYS A 65 7.08 -1.94 6.71
N ALA A 66 7.07 -2.65 5.59
CA ALA A 66 6.09 -3.71 5.36
C ALA A 66 6.34 -4.97 6.21
N ILE A 67 7.60 -5.27 6.55
CA ILE A 67 7.98 -6.43 7.36
C ILE A 67 7.77 -6.17 8.86
N LEU A 68 8.14 -4.98 9.32
CA LEU A 68 8.17 -4.62 10.75
C LEU A 68 6.99 -3.74 11.17
N GLY A 69 6.24 -3.20 10.21
CA GLY A 69 5.13 -2.28 10.45
C GLY A 69 3.92 -3.00 11.03
N THR A 70 3.14 -2.26 11.79
CA THR A 70 1.87 -2.74 12.32
C THR A 70 0.80 -2.65 11.25
N VAL A 71 -0.07 -3.65 11.21
CA VAL A 71 -1.26 -3.59 10.37
C VAL A 71 -2.28 -2.69 11.07
N SER A 72 -2.71 -1.65 10.39
CA SER A 72 -3.80 -0.79 10.82
C SER A 72 -4.99 -1.00 9.89
N CYS A 73 -6.18 -1.02 10.48
CA CYS A 73 -7.42 -1.04 9.70
C CYS A 73 -7.73 0.38 9.23
N LEU A 74 -7.86 0.56 7.92
CA LEU A 74 -8.42 1.77 7.34
C LEU A 74 -9.80 1.43 6.75
N ASP A 75 -10.85 1.97 7.35
CA ASP A 75 -12.25 1.62 7.10
C ASP A 75 -12.53 0.11 7.22
N ARG A 76 -12.33 -0.62 6.13
CA ARG A 76 -12.55 -2.08 6.00
C ARG A 76 -11.35 -2.83 5.42
N LEU A 77 -10.24 -2.13 5.16
CA LEU A 77 -9.03 -2.69 4.55
C LEU A 77 -7.88 -2.69 5.56
N LEU A 78 -7.18 -3.82 5.64
CA LEU A 78 -5.96 -3.94 6.42
C LEU A 78 -4.80 -3.36 5.60
N LEU A 79 -4.17 -2.32 6.11
CA LEU A 79 -2.98 -1.70 5.53
C LEU A 79 -1.82 -1.82 6.51
N PHE A 80 -0.63 -2.15 6.02
CA PHE A 80 0.57 -1.92 6.80
C PHE A 80 0.79 -0.39 6.90
N ILE A 81 1.07 0.15 8.08
CA ILE A 81 1.39 1.58 8.29
C ILE A 81 2.67 1.71 9.11
#